data_AF-A0A962H167-F1
#
_entry.id   AF-A0A962H167-F1
#
_cell.length_a   1.000
_cell.length_b   1.000
_cell.length_c   1.000
_cell.angle_alpha   90.00
_cell.angle_beta   90.00
_cell.angle_gamma   90.00
#
_symmetry.space_group_name_H-M   'P 1'
#
loop_
_entity.id
_entity.type
_entity.pdbx_description
1 polymer ?
#
loop_
_entity_poly.entity_id
_entity_poly.type
_entity_poly.pdbx_seq_one_letter_code
_entity_poly.pdbx_strand_id
1 'polypeptide(L)'
;MAIDGKTIGLALSGGGFRATLFGLGSLKRLNDGGLLGKLDLITSVSGGSILTGILAQRWKELDFIDGRASNFDDIVATQVLKFCNRTIDIGVGLKGLIDPHRVPTRPTRPLIALAG
;
A
#
# COMPACT_ATOMS: atom_id res chain seq x y z
N MET A 1 7.78 -18.77 14.26
CA MET A 1 8.49 -20.07 14.17
C MET A 1 8.96 -20.21 12.74
N ALA A 2 10.28 -20.21 12.53
CA ALA A 2 10.94 -20.23 11.24
C ALA A 2 10.46 -21.40 10.36
N ILE A 3 10.38 -21.18 9.05
CA ILE A 3 10.30 -22.30 8.11
C ILE A 3 11.65 -23.03 8.15
N ASP A 4 11.70 -24.26 8.69
CA ASP A 4 12.90 -25.10 8.57
C ASP A 4 14.21 -24.43 9.07
N GLY A 5 14.14 -23.67 10.18
CA GLY A 5 15.28 -22.95 10.74
C GLY A 5 15.72 -21.69 9.99
N LYS A 6 15.00 -21.27 8.93
CA LYS A 6 15.24 -20.03 8.17
C LYS A 6 14.25 -18.93 8.55
N THR A 7 14.79 -17.75 8.81
CA THR A 7 13.98 -16.56 9.05
C THR A 7 13.43 -16.00 7.75
N ILE A 8 12.19 -15.52 7.76
CA ILE A 8 11.59 -14.83 6.60
C ILE A 8 11.60 -13.33 6.86
N GLY A 9 12.31 -12.60 6.00
CA GLY A 9 12.31 -11.14 5.99
C GLY A 9 11.49 -10.58 4.81
N LEU A 10 10.77 -9.48 5.05
CA LEU A 10 10.08 -8.71 4.02
C LEU A 10 10.68 -7.30 3.93
N ALA A 11 11.13 -6.89 2.74
CA ALA A 11 11.63 -5.55 2.48
C ALA A 11 10.65 -4.76 1.60
N LEU A 12 10.16 -3.62 2.10
CA LEU A 12 9.21 -2.76 1.41
C LEU A 12 9.90 -1.51 0.84
N SER A 13 9.88 -1.38 -0.48
CA SER A 13 10.50 -0.26 -1.19
C SER A 13 9.76 1.07 -0.99
N GLY A 14 10.47 2.16 -1.32
CA GLY A 14 9.91 3.51 -1.42
C GLY A 14 9.15 3.72 -2.73
N GLY A 15 8.57 4.91 -2.89
CA GLY A 15 7.74 5.27 -4.05
C GLY A 15 6.37 5.84 -3.70
N GLY A 16 6.25 6.46 -2.51
CA GLY A 16 5.02 7.08 -2.03
C GLY A 16 3.84 6.11 -1.95
N PHE A 17 2.63 6.62 -2.14
CA PHE A 17 1.40 5.82 -2.00
C PHE A 17 1.27 4.67 -2.99
N ARG A 18 1.89 4.77 -4.17
CA ARG A 18 1.91 3.65 -5.12
C ARG A 18 2.64 2.45 -4.54
N ALA A 19 3.81 2.67 -3.93
CA ALA A 19 4.56 1.62 -3.25
C ALA A 19 3.81 1.10 -2.02
N THR A 20 3.16 1.99 -1.25
CA THR A 20 2.32 1.60 -0.10
C THR A 20 1.17 0.68 -0.52
N LEU A 21 0.39 1.04 -1.54
CA LEU A 21 -0.77 0.26 -2.00
C LEU A 21 -0.35 -1.05 -2.69
N PHE A 22 0.72 -1.04 -3.47
CA PHE A 22 1.29 -2.26 -4.04
C PHE A 22 1.80 -3.21 -2.94
N GLY A 23 2.48 -2.66 -1.93
CA GLY A 23 2.92 -3.38 -0.74
C GLY A 23 1.75 -3.97 0.03
N LEU A 24 0.63 -3.23 0.15
CA LEU A 24 -0.57 -3.69 0.84
C LEU A 24 -1.16 -4.92 0.14
N GLY A 25 -1.28 -4.88 -1.19
CA GLY A 25 -1.74 -6.03 -1.98
C GLY A 25 -0.81 -7.24 -1.85
N SER A 26 0.51 -7.00 -1.88
CA SER A 26 1.52 -8.05 -1.66
C SER A 26 1.40 -8.68 -0.27
N LEU A 27 1.21 -7.85 0.76
CA LEU A 27 1.06 -8.29 2.14
C LEU A 27 -0.23 -9.08 2.34
N LYS A 28 -1.34 -8.66 1.71
CA LYS A 28 -2.59 -9.41 1.71
C LYS A 28 -2.41 -10.79 1.08
N ARG A 29 -1.66 -10.88 -0.02
CA ARG A 29 -1.38 -12.18 -0.66
C ARG A 29 -0.51 -13.09 0.21
N LEU A 30 0.49 -12.52 0.91
CA LEU A 30 1.27 -13.25 1.91
C LEU A 30 0.40 -13.75 3.06
N ASN A 31 -0.54 -12.92 3.51
CA ASN A 31 -1.52 -13.29 4.53
C ASN A 31 -2.42 -14.44 4.08
N ASP A 32 -2.97 -14.35 2.87
CA ASP A 32 -3.81 -15.41 2.28
C ASP A 32 -3.06 -16.74 2.16
N GLY A 33 -1.74 -16.70 2.01
CA GLY A 33 -0.86 -17.88 2.00
C GLY A 33 -0.37 -18.34 3.38
N GLY A 34 -0.83 -17.73 4.48
CA GLY A 34 -0.40 -18.06 5.85
C GLY A 34 1.07 -17.72 6.13
N LEU A 35 1.69 -16.87 5.29
CA LEU A 35 3.09 -16.46 5.43
C LEU A 35 3.23 -15.20 6.28
N LEU A 36 2.18 -14.40 6.43
CA LEU A 36 2.24 -13.17 7.23
C LEU A 36 2.65 -13.46 8.68
N GLY A 37 2.03 -14.44 9.32
CA GLY A 37 2.36 -14.86 10.69
C GLY A 37 3.71 -15.60 10.82
N LYS A 38 4.41 -15.82 9.70
CA LYS A 38 5.75 -16.45 9.66
C LYS A 38 6.87 -15.44 9.38
N LEU A 39 6.55 -14.16 9.19
CA LEU A 39 7.55 -13.11 9.01
C LEU A 39 8.26 -12.83 10.34
N ASP A 40 9.59 -12.84 10.31
CA ASP A 40 10.43 -12.52 11.48
C ASP A 40 10.92 -11.07 11.44
N LEU A 41 11.03 -10.49 10.25
CA LEU A 41 11.55 -9.14 10.05
C LEU A 41 10.82 -8.42 8.92
N ILE A 42 10.48 -7.15 9.14
CA ILE A 42 9.98 -6.26 8.10
C ILE A 42 10.84 -5.00 8.08
N THR A 43 11.45 -4.71 6.93
CA THR A 43 12.20 -3.47 6.69
C THR A 43 11.47 -2.62 5.66
N SER A 44 11.64 -1.30 5.72
CA SER A 44 10.98 -0.43 4.75
C SER A 44 11.65 0.93 4.63
N VAL A 45 11.41 1.61 3.50
CA VAL A 45 11.84 2.99 3.28
C VAL A 45 10.71 3.84 2.70
N SER A 46 10.70 5.14 3.02
CA SER A 46 9.80 6.15 2.43
C SER A 46 8.31 5.70 2.47
N GLY A 47 7.67 5.52 1.31
CA GLY A 47 6.27 5.09 1.19
C GLY A 47 5.98 3.71 1.78
N GLY A 48 6.96 2.79 1.77
CA GLY A 48 6.83 1.48 2.42
C GLY A 48 6.66 1.60 3.94
N SER A 49 7.23 2.64 4.56
CA SER A 49 7.18 2.86 6.01
C SER A 49 5.77 3.21 6.52
N ILE A 50 4.88 3.71 5.65
CA ILE A 50 3.47 3.93 6.00
C ILE A 50 2.79 2.58 6.25
N LEU A 51 2.95 1.64 5.32
CA LEU A 51 2.37 0.30 5.43
C LEU A 51 2.95 -0.44 6.66
N THR A 52 4.28 -0.46 6.78
CA THR A 52 4.97 -1.10 7.91
C THR A 52 4.55 -0.47 9.23
N GLY A 53 4.44 0.86 9.30
CA GLY A 53 4.05 1.57 10.52
C GLY A 53 2.63 1.22 10.98
N ILE A 54 1.66 1.22 10.05
CA ILE A 54 0.28 0.83 10.36
C ILE A 54 0.20 -0.64 10.77
N LEU A 55 0.87 -1.53 10.03
CA LEU A 55 0.93 -2.96 10.34
C LEU A 55 1.53 -3.20 11.73
N ALA A 56 2.65 -2.55 12.05
CA ALA A 56 3.33 -2.70 13.34
C ALA A 56 2.47 -2.17 14.50
N GLN A 57 1.81 -1.02 14.33
CA GLN A 57 0.92 -0.46 15.35
C GLN A 57 -0.26 -1.40 15.65
N ARG A 58 -0.75 -2.11 14.64
CA ARG A 58 -1.93 -2.98 14.74
C ARG A 58 -1.61 -4.45 14.92
N TRP A 59 -0.33 -4.83 14.99
CA TRP A 59 0.09 -6.22 14.95
C TRP A 59 -0.55 -7.09 16.04
N LYS A 60 -0.71 -6.54 17.26
CA LYS A 60 -1.31 -7.23 18.40
C LYS A 60 -2.83 -7.41 18.28
N GLU A 61 -3.47 -6.66 17.40
CA GLU A 61 -4.91 -6.72 17.15
C GLU A 61 -5.25 -7.76 16.06
N LEU A 62 -4.23 -8.31 15.37
CA LEU A 62 -4.42 -9.33 14.36
C LEU A 62 -4.72 -10.68 14.98
N ASP A 63 -5.78 -11.32 14.50
CA ASP A 63 -6.21 -12.66 14.91
C ASP A 63 -5.66 -13.70 13.94
N PHE A 64 -4.59 -14.39 14.33
CA PHE A 64 -3.87 -15.33 13.48
C PHE A 64 -4.39 -16.76 13.63
N ILE A 65 -4.80 -17.35 12.51
CA ILE A 65 -5.18 -18.77 12.36
C ILE A 65 -4.28 -19.35 11.26
N ASP A 66 -3.48 -20.37 11.58
CA ASP A 66 -2.53 -21.01 10.66
C ASP A 66 -1.57 -20.03 9.93
N GLY A 67 -1.18 -18.96 10.62
CA GLY A 67 -0.29 -17.91 10.08
C GLY A 67 -0.99 -16.88 9.18
N ARG A 68 -2.31 -17.01 8.99
CA ARG A 68 -3.18 -16.03 8.34
C ARG A 68 -3.93 -15.21 9.38
N ALA A 69 -3.81 -13.90 9.32
CA ALA A 69 -4.67 -12.99 10.06
C ALA A 69 -6.08 -12.96 9.43
N SER A 70 -7.10 -13.40 10.16
CA SER A 70 -8.49 -13.48 9.73
C SER A 70 -9.11 -12.09 9.50
N ASN A 71 -8.71 -11.13 10.33
CA ASN A 71 -9.19 -9.74 10.38
C ASN A 71 -8.25 -8.73 9.72
N PHE A 72 -7.34 -9.19 8.84
CA PHE A 72 -6.32 -8.33 8.20
C PHE A 72 -6.91 -7.13 7.47
N ASP A 73 -8.00 -7.33 6.71
CA ASP A 73 -8.59 -6.27 5.90
C ASP A 73 -9.20 -5.15 6.77
N ASP A 74 -9.82 -5.52 7.89
CA ASP A 74 -10.43 -4.58 8.82
C ASP A 74 -9.38 -3.80 9.61
N ILE A 75 -8.35 -4.49 10.08
CA ILE A 75 -7.37 -3.94 11.02
C ILE A 75 -6.24 -3.19 10.31
N VAL A 76 -5.79 -3.68 9.15
CA VAL A 76 -4.63 -3.13 8.42
C VAL A 76 -5.06 -2.47 7.12
N ALA A 77 -5.72 -3.21 6.22
CA ALA A 77 -5.97 -2.71 4.87
C ALA A 77 -6.84 -1.44 4.89
N THR A 78 -7.90 -1.44 5.68
CA THR A 78 -8.79 -0.29 5.85
C THR A 78 -8.05 0.95 6.33
N GLN A 79 -7.11 0.81 7.27
CA GLN A 79 -6.36 1.95 7.82
C GLN A 79 -5.37 2.51 6.81
N VAL A 80 -4.67 1.63 6.08
CA VAL A 80 -3.76 2.05 4.99
C VAL A 80 -4.53 2.78 3.90
N LEU A 81 -5.69 2.25 3.48
CA LEU A 81 -6.53 2.88 2.47
C LEU A 81 -7.07 4.24 2.93
N LYS A 82 -7.54 4.35 4.18
CA LYS A 82 -7.97 5.63 4.78
C LYS A 82 -6.84 6.65 4.80
N PHE A 83 -5.63 6.24 5.19
CA PHE A 83 -4.46 7.10 5.20
C PHE A 83 -4.13 7.61 3.80
N CYS A 84 -4.02 6.70 2.82
CA CYS A 84 -3.71 7.06 1.44
C CYS A 84 -4.76 7.98 0.83
N ASN A 85 -6.06 7.73 1.06
CA ASN A 85 -7.13 8.59 0.54
C ASN A 85 -7.00 10.02 1.10
N ARG A 86 -6.88 10.18 2.42
CA ARG A 86 -6.79 11.51 3.05
C ARG A 86 -5.59 12.32 2.55
N THR A 87 -4.43 11.69 2.33
CA THR A 87 -3.25 12.42 1.87
C THR A 87 -3.25 12.65 0.37
N ILE A 88 -3.82 11.76 -0.44
CA ILE A 88 -4.05 12.02 -1.86
C ILE A 88 -4.97 13.23 -2.02
N ASP A 89 -6.04 13.34 -1.23
CA ASP A 89 -6.95 14.50 -1.26
C ASP A 89 -6.19 15.81 -0.99
N ILE A 90 -5.32 15.85 0.01
CA ILE A 90 -4.48 17.02 0.31
C ILE A 90 -3.50 17.30 -0.83
N GLY A 91 -2.87 16.28 -1.38
CA GLY A 91 -1.91 16.41 -2.49
C GLY A 91 -2.56 16.94 -3.77
N VAL A 92 -3.77 16.47 -4.09
CA VAL A 92 -4.55 16.93 -5.24
C VAL A 92 -5.10 18.34 -5.00
N GLY A 93 -5.62 18.62 -3.80
CA GLY A 93 -6.10 19.96 -3.43
C GLY A 93 -5.00 21.02 -3.51
N LEU A 94 -3.80 20.73 -2.97
CA LEU A 94 -2.66 21.63 -3.02
C LEU A 94 -2.14 21.79 -4.46
N LYS A 95 -2.07 20.70 -5.24
CA LYS A 95 -1.62 20.77 -6.64
C LYS A 95 -2.61 21.52 -7.53
N GLY A 96 -3.92 21.37 -7.30
CA GLY A 96 -4.96 22.13 -7.97
C GLY A 96 -4.96 23.62 -7.61
N LEU A 97 -4.47 23.97 -6.41
CA LEU A 97 -4.26 25.36 -5.99
C LEU A 97 -3.01 25.98 -6.66
N ILE A 98 -1.98 25.18 -6.93
CA ILE A 98 -0.72 25.64 -7.55
C ILE A 98 -0.82 25.67 -9.09
N ASP A 99 -1.70 24.88 -9.70
CA ASP A 99 -1.93 24.86 -11.15
C ASP A 99 -3.43 24.71 -11.50
N PRO A 100 -4.23 25.78 -11.37
CA PRO A 100 -5.68 25.76 -11.59
C PRO A 100 -6.09 25.61 -13.07
N HIS A 101 -5.15 25.63 -14.03
CA HIS A 101 -5.44 25.68 -15.46
C HIS A 101 -5.15 24.39 -16.24
N ARG A 102 -4.62 23.33 -15.62
CA ARG A 102 -4.52 22.01 -16.25
C ARG A 102 -5.72 21.13 -15.93
N VAL A 103 -6.75 21.25 -16.77
CA VAL A 103 -7.84 20.26 -16.86
C VAL A 103 -7.23 18.89 -17.21
N PRO A 104 -7.56 17.80 -16.48
CA PRO A 104 -7.09 16.48 -16.87
C PRO A 104 -7.79 16.08 -18.17
N THR A 105 -7.10 16.24 -19.30
CA THR A 105 -7.62 15.78 -20.58
C THR A 105 -7.71 14.26 -20.56
N ARG A 106 -8.94 13.74 -20.62
CA ARG A 106 -9.23 12.33 -20.88
C ARG A 106 -8.44 11.89 -22.11
N PRO A 107 -7.84 10.68 -22.14
CA PRO A 107 -7.13 10.21 -23.31
C PRO A 107 -8.16 9.81 -24.37
N THR A 108 -8.51 10.73 -25.27
CA THR A 108 -9.19 10.39 -26.52
C THR A 108 -8.14 10.10 -27.58
N ARG A 109 -8.26 8.90 -28.17
CA ARG A 109 -7.42 8.32 -29.24
C ARG A 109 -7.24 9.30 -30.42
N PRO A 110 -6.15 9.19 -31.21
CA PRO A 110 -5.87 10.14 -32.26
C PRO A 110 -6.81 9.90 -33.45
N LEU A 111 -7.54 10.94 -33.87
CA LEU A 111 -8.09 11.04 -35.21
C LEU A 111 -7.60 12.35 -35.84
N ILE A 112 -6.62 12.18 -36.72
CA ILE A 112 -6.48 12.80 -38.05
C ILE A 112 -7.57 13.84 -38.39
N ALA A 113 -7.18 15.12 -38.56
CA ALA A 113 -7.79 16.13 -39.45
C ALA A 113 -7.02 17.46 -39.24
N LEU A 114 -6.16 17.86 -40.17
CA LEU A 114 -6.44 18.74 -41.33
C LEU A 114 -6.28 20.24 -41.01
N ALA A 115 -5.26 20.80 -41.66
CA ALA A 115 -5.22 22.09 -42.38
C ALA A 115 -5.48 23.41 -41.64
N GLY A 116 -4.58 24.37 -41.89
CA GLY A 116 -4.70 25.78 -41.54
C GLY A 116 -3.35 26.41 -41.33
#